data_AF-A0A927HVE6-F1
#
_entry.id   AF-A0A927HVE6-F1
#
_cell.length_a   1.000
_cell.length_b   1.000
_cell.length_c   1.000
_cell.angle_alpha   90.00
_cell.angle_beta   90.00
_cell.angle_gamma   90.00
#
_symmetry.space_group_name_H-M   'P 1'
#
loop_
_entity.id
_entity.type
_entity.pdbx_description
1 polymer ?
#
loop_
_entity_poly.entity_id
_entity_poly.type
_entity_poly.pdbx_seq_one_letter_code
_entity_poly.pdbx_strand_id
1 'polypeptide(L)'
;MAKTLAASGKQVVLSTLALVQASSELGELKRYVDNGEFLIEASDLGVVNLCAERKLPFVAGHALNCYNAVTLRLLRKQGMVRWCMPVELSRDWLANLLTQCEELGIRNQFEVEVLSYGHLPLAYSARCFTARSEDRPKDECETCCIKYPTGRSMLSQENQQVFVLNGIQTMSGYVYNLGQ
;
A
#
# COMPACT_ATOMS: atom_id res chain seq x y z
N MET A 1 11.49 -3.88 17.49
CA MET A 1 10.10 -4.31 17.27
C MET A 1 10.00 -5.39 16.19
N ALA A 2 10.38 -5.15 14.94
CA ALA A 2 10.29 -6.14 13.85
C ALA A 2 10.95 -7.49 14.18
N LYS A 3 12.21 -7.48 14.64
CA LYS A 3 12.94 -8.71 15.05
C LYS A 3 12.24 -9.48 16.17
N THR A 4 11.65 -8.78 17.13
CA THR A 4 10.91 -9.39 18.24
C THR A 4 9.64 -10.09 17.76
N LEU A 5 8.91 -9.49 16.81
CA LEU A 5 7.73 -10.11 16.19
C LEU A 5 8.12 -11.33 15.36
N ALA A 6 9.19 -11.23 14.58
CA ALA A 6 9.72 -12.36 13.82
C ALA A 6 10.16 -13.52 14.71
N ALA A 7 10.84 -13.23 15.83
CA ALA A 7 11.23 -14.23 16.82
C ALA A 7 10.05 -14.96 17.47
N SER A 8 8.84 -14.37 17.46
CA SER A 8 7.60 -15.03 17.90
C SER A 8 6.92 -15.90 16.81
N GLY A 9 7.57 -16.13 15.68
CA GLY A 9 7.07 -16.96 14.58
C GLY A 9 6.14 -16.25 13.60
N LYS A 10 6.10 -14.91 13.60
CA LYS A 10 5.29 -14.13 12.64
C LYS A 10 6.12 -13.76 11.41
N GLN A 11 5.52 -13.83 10.23
CA GLN A 11 6.12 -13.22 9.04
C GLN A 11 5.97 -11.70 9.13
N VAL A 12 7.10 -10.98 9.12
CA VAL A 12 7.11 -9.52 9.10
C VAL A 12 7.29 -9.06 7.66
N VAL A 13 6.41 -8.16 7.23
CA VAL A 13 6.48 -7.47 5.94
C VAL A 13 6.64 -5.98 6.22
N LEU A 14 7.63 -5.32 5.62
CA LEU A 14 7.86 -3.89 5.77
C LEU A 14 7.25 -3.15 4.58
N SER A 15 6.26 -2.30 4.85
CA SER A 15 5.65 -1.42 3.85
C SER A 15 6.56 -0.26 3.49
N THR A 16 6.66 0.02 2.20
CA THR A 16 7.44 1.13 1.66
C THR A 16 6.56 2.35 1.37
N LEU A 17 7.18 3.47 1.01
CA LEU A 17 6.45 4.69 0.67
C LEU A 17 5.66 4.49 -0.63
N ALA A 18 4.37 4.83 -0.62
CA ALA A 18 3.50 4.78 -1.80
C ALA A 18 3.77 5.90 -2.82
N LEU A 19 4.47 6.96 -2.43
CA LEU A 19 4.78 8.09 -3.30
C LEU A 19 6.16 8.65 -2.98
N VAL A 20 7.15 8.23 -3.77
CA VAL A 20 8.53 8.70 -3.68
C VAL A 20 8.68 10.00 -4.45
N GLN A 21 9.06 11.07 -3.77
CA GLN A 21 9.12 12.43 -4.31
C GLN A 21 10.52 13.04 -4.21
N ALA A 22 11.38 12.55 -3.32
CA ALA A 22 12.71 13.09 -3.09
C ALA A 22 13.82 12.04 -3.26
N SER A 23 15.00 12.49 -3.69
CA SER A 23 16.18 11.61 -3.82
C SER A 23 16.65 11.06 -2.47
N SER A 24 16.40 11.78 -1.37
CA SER A 24 16.67 11.31 -0.01
C SER A 24 15.84 10.07 0.35
N GLU A 25 14.56 10.03 -0.05
CA GLU A 25 13.65 8.89 0.16
C GLU A 25 14.14 7.63 -0.58
N LEU A 26 14.78 7.78 -1.74
CA LEU A 26 15.39 6.65 -2.46
C LEU A 26 16.51 5.97 -1.67
N GLY A 27 17.29 6.74 -0.89
CA GLY A 27 18.33 6.19 -0.02
C GLY A 27 17.74 5.29 1.08
N GLU A 28 16.63 5.73 1.67
CA GLU A 28 15.91 4.95 2.67
C GLU A 28 15.27 3.68 2.07
N LEU A 29 14.66 3.79 0.89
CA LEU A 29 14.09 2.64 0.19
C LEU A 29 15.15 1.58 -0.13
N LYS A 30 16.35 1.99 -0.59
CA LYS A 30 17.46 1.05 -0.80
C LYS A 30 17.83 0.33 0.50
N ARG A 31 17.94 1.06 1.61
CA ARG A 31 18.20 0.47 2.93
C ARG A 31 17.11 -0.51 3.36
N TYR A 32 15.83 -0.24 3.06
CA TYR A 32 14.75 -1.18 3.32
C TYR A 32 14.84 -2.41 2.43
N VAL A 33 15.11 -2.27 1.14
CA VAL A 33 15.27 -3.43 0.24
C VAL A 33 16.49 -4.27 0.63
N ASP A 34 17.58 -3.63 1.03
CA ASP A 34 18.84 -4.25 1.45
C ASP A 34 18.81 -4.77 2.90
N ASN A 35 17.63 -4.84 3.54
CA ASN A 35 17.51 -5.25 4.94
C ASN A 35 17.88 -6.73 5.19
N GLY A 36 17.77 -7.59 4.18
CA GLY A 36 18.21 -8.99 4.20
C GLY A 36 17.42 -9.95 5.11
N GLU A 37 16.41 -9.47 5.84
CA GLU A 37 15.73 -10.25 6.89
C GLU A 37 14.21 -10.32 6.70
N PHE A 38 13.60 -9.24 6.23
CA PHE A 38 12.16 -9.04 6.13
C PHE A 38 11.72 -8.87 4.68
N LEU A 39 10.53 -9.40 4.39
CA LEU A 39 9.86 -9.20 3.11
C LEU A 39 9.45 -7.73 2.97
N ILE A 40 9.50 -7.20 1.76
CA ILE A 40 9.08 -5.83 1.47
C ILE A 40 7.73 -5.84 0.78
N GLU A 41 6.82 -4.98 1.24
CA GLU A 41 5.66 -4.56 0.46
C GLU A 41 6.05 -3.34 -0.37
N ALA A 42 6.11 -3.55 -1.68
CA ALA A 42 6.36 -2.52 -2.66
C ALA A 42 5.07 -1.72 -2.89
N SER A 43 5.11 -0.43 -2.57
CA SER A 43 3.99 0.50 -2.76
C SER A 43 4.21 1.46 -3.95
N ASP A 44 5.38 1.41 -4.59
CA ASP A 44 5.73 2.14 -5.82
C ASP A 44 6.63 1.29 -6.74
N LEU A 45 6.63 1.57 -8.04
CA LEU A 45 7.41 0.84 -9.05
C LEU A 45 8.93 0.99 -8.86
N GLY A 46 9.41 2.05 -8.22
CA GLY A 46 10.82 2.19 -7.85
C GLY A 46 11.28 1.06 -6.93
N VAL A 47 10.44 0.66 -5.97
CA VAL A 47 10.74 -0.46 -5.07
C VAL A 47 10.67 -1.79 -5.80
N VAL A 48 9.67 -1.97 -6.69
CA VAL A 48 9.58 -3.16 -7.55
C VAL A 48 10.87 -3.35 -8.34
N ASN A 49 11.38 -2.29 -8.97
CA ASN A 49 12.61 -2.33 -9.75
C ASN A 49 13.83 -2.67 -8.88
N LEU A 50 13.97 -2.04 -7.71
CA LEU A 50 15.06 -2.33 -6.78
C LEU A 50 15.07 -3.79 -6.31
N CYS A 51 13.90 -4.36 -6.01
CA CYS A 51 13.75 -5.77 -5.66
C CYS A 51 14.10 -6.69 -6.84
N ALA A 52 13.61 -6.37 -8.04
CA ALA A 52 13.87 -7.15 -9.25
C ALA A 52 15.36 -7.20 -9.61
N GLU A 53 16.07 -6.07 -9.54
CA GLU A 53 17.52 -5.98 -9.76
C GLU A 53 18.30 -6.89 -8.80
N ARG A 54 17.85 -6.97 -7.55
CA ARG A 54 18.46 -7.79 -6.49
C ARG A 54 17.93 -9.22 -6.45
N LYS A 55 16.96 -9.55 -7.30
CA LYS A 55 16.27 -10.85 -7.32
C LYS A 55 15.63 -11.20 -5.96
N LEU A 56 15.12 -10.20 -5.27
CA LEU A 56 14.46 -10.36 -3.97
C LEU A 56 12.95 -10.53 -4.16
N PRO A 57 12.31 -11.41 -3.35
CA PRO A 57 10.85 -11.52 -3.36
C PRO A 57 10.21 -10.26 -2.76
N PHE A 58 9.01 -9.91 -3.22
CA PHE A 58 8.26 -8.78 -2.68
C PHE A 58 6.73 -9.02 -2.69
N VAL A 59 6.02 -8.30 -1.83
CA VAL A 59 4.56 -8.15 -1.87
C VAL A 59 4.22 -6.93 -2.72
N ALA A 60 3.37 -7.09 -3.72
CA ALA A 60 2.79 -5.98 -4.46
C ALA A 60 1.64 -5.38 -3.63
N GLY A 61 1.86 -4.22 -3.02
CA GLY A 61 0.86 -3.54 -2.20
C GLY A 61 -0.28 -2.96 -3.03
N HIS A 62 -1.41 -2.67 -2.38
CA HIS A 62 -2.61 -2.15 -3.06
C HIS A 62 -2.36 -0.82 -3.77
N ALA A 63 -1.38 -0.02 -3.31
CA ALA A 63 -1.01 1.27 -3.87
C ALA A 63 -0.35 1.18 -5.26
N LEU A 64 0.10 0.00 -5.69
CA LEU A 64 0.67 -0.20 -7.03
C LEU A 64 -0.37 -0.17 -8.15
N ASN A 65 -1.66 -0.10 -7.83
CA ASN A 65 -2.73 0.09 -8.83
C ASN A 65 -2.68 -0.95 -9.96
N CYS A 66 -2.51 -2.23 -9.57
CA CYS A 66 -2.41 -3.34 -10.52
C CYS A 66 -3.80 -3.90 -10.87
N TYR A 67 -4.28 -3.55 -12.06
CA TYR A 67 -5.69 -3.78 -12.46
C TYR A 67 -5.94 -4.99 -13.35
N ASN A 68 -4.89 -5.65 -13.86
CA ASN A 68 -5.06 -6.71 -14.87
C ASN A 68 -4.04 -7.85 -14.71
N ALA A 69 -4.39 -9.02 -15.24
CA ALA A 69 -3.60 -10.24 -15.12
C ALA A 69 -2.25 -10.19 -15.87
N VAL A 70 -2.15 -9.40 -16.94
CA VAL A 70 -0.89 -9.25 -17.70
C VAL A 70 0.16 -8.51 -16.88
N THR A 71 -0.23 -7.46 -16.15
CA THR A 71 0.63 -6.76 -15.19
C THR A 71 1.05 -7.69 -14.06
N LEU A 72 0.14 -8.49 -13.50
CA LEU A 72 0.50 -9.47 -12.46
C LEU A 72 1.49 -10.51 -12.96
N ARG A 73 1.37 -10.95 -14.22
CA ARG A 73 2.37 -11.83 -14.86
C ARG A 73 3.75 -11.18 -14.92
N LEU A 74 3.82 -9.88 -15.22
CA LEU A 74 5.08 -9.15 -15.25
C LEU A 74 5.68 -9.03 -13.85
N LEU A 75 4.89 -8.62 -12.86
CA LEU A 75 5.33 -8.50 -11.47
C LEU A 75 5.80 -9.84 -10.90
N ARG A 76 5.10 -10.94 -11.22
CA ARG A 76 5.53 -12.28 -10.85
C ARG A 76 6.92 -12.59 -11.42
N LYS A 77 7.16 -12.27 -12.70
CA LYS A 77 8.49 -12.47 -13.33
C LYS A 77 9.58 -11.64 -12.65
N GLN A 78 9.22 -10.51 -12.04
CA GLN A 78 10.11 -9.63 -11.30
C GLN A 78 10.35 -10.06 -9.83
N GLY A 79 9.63 -11.06 -9.32
CA GLY A 79 9.80 -11.58 -7.96
C GLY A 79 8.60 -11.38 -7.02
N MET A 80 7.44 -10.93 -7.53
CA MET A 80 6.23 -10.82 -6.71
C MET A 80 5.80 -12.20 -6.19
N VAL A 81 5.61 -12.30 -4.88
CA VAL A 81 5.12 -13.52 -4.20
C VAL A 81 3.69 -13.37 -3.66
N ARG A 82 3.22 -12.13 -3.55
CA ARG A 82 1.89 -11.79 -3.06
C ARG A 82 1.39 -10.51 -3.71
N TRP A 83 0.10 -10.44 -3.98
CA TRP A 83 -0.58 -9.26 -4.51
C TRP A 83 -1.74 -8.86 -3.62
N CYS A 84 -1.74 -7.61 -3.17
CA CYS A 84 -2.85 -6.98 -2.49
C CYS A 84 -3.70 -6.21 -3.51
N MET A 85 -4.98 -6.56 -3.61
CA MET A 85 -5.90 -5.97 -4.57
C MET A 85 -6.09 -4.45 -4.31
N PRO A 86 -6.10 -3.61 -5.36
CA PRO A 86 -6.53 -2.22 -5.23
C PRO A 86 -7.93 -2.10 -4.63
N VAL A 87 -8.10 -1.15 -3.71
CA VAL A 87 -9.27 -1.05 -2.81
C VAL A 87 -10.55 -0.61 -3.52
N GLU A 88 -10.43 -0.02 -4.70
CA GLU A 88 -11.50 0.44 -5.57
C GLU A 88 -12.13 -0.67 -6.42
N LEU A 89 -11.53 -1.86 -6.46
CA LEU A 89 -12.00 -2.97 -7.30
C LEU A 89 -13.08 -3.79 -6.60
N SER A 90 -14.06 -4.24 -7.38
CA SER A 90 -15.16 -5.06 -6.88
C SER A 90 -14.78 -6.54 -6.78
N ARG A 91 -15.57 -7.30 -6.01
CA ARG A 91 -15.48 -8.77 -5.96
C ARG A 91 -15.58 -9.40 -7.35
N ASP A 92 -16.48 -8.90 -8.20
CA ASP A 92 -16.71 -9.49 -9.52
C ASP A 92 -15.52 -9.21 -10.45
N TRP A 93 -14.87 -8.05 -10.30
CA TRP A 93 -13.61 -7.75 -10.96
C TRP A 93 -12.50 -8.70 -10.51
N LEU A 94 -12.36 -8.93 -9.20
CA LEU A 94 -11.40 -9.87 -8.65
C LEU A 94 -11.60 -11.28 -9.22
N ALA A 95 -12.84 -11.79 -9.22
CA ALA A 95 -13.15 -13.11 -9.75
C ALA A 95 -12.72 -13.24 -11.22
N ASN A 96 -13.07 -12.25 -12.06
CA ASN A 96 -12.69 -12.23 -13.47
C ASN A 96 -11.16 -12.19 -13.66
N LEU A 97 -10.47 -11.32 -12.91
CA LEU A 97 -9.02 -11.20 -12.95
C LEU A 97 -8.32 -12.52 -12.54
N LEU A 98 -8.86 -13.24 -11.56
CA LEU A 98 -8.33 -14.54 -11.16
C LEU A 98 -8.54 -15.61 -12.24
N THR A 99 -9.68 -15.62 -12.95
CA THR A 99 -9.87 -16.46 -14.14
C THR A 99 -8.84 -16.15 -15.22
N GLN A 100 -8.60 -14.87 -15.52
CA GLN A 100 -7.55 -14.48 -16.47
C GLN A 100 -6.15 -14.94 -16.00
N CYS A 101 -5.89 -14.93 -14.69
CA CYS A 101 -4.65 -15.48 -14.13
C CYS A 101 -4.53 -17.00 -14.31
N GLU A 102 -5.64 -17.74 -14.31
CA GLU A 102 -5.67 -19.17 -14.61
C GLU A 102 -5.36 -19.43 -16.09
N GLU A 103 -6.00 -18.68 -16.99
CA GLU A 103 -5.75 -18.75 -18.45
C GLU A 103 -4.28 -18.44 -18.80
N LEU A 104 -3.67 -17.48 -18.08
CA LEU A 104 -2.25 -17.14 -18.21
C LEU A 104 -1.31 -18.11 -17.47
N GLY A 105 -1.84 -19.09 -16.74
CA GLY A 105 -1.07 -20.10 -16.00
C GLY A 105 -0.35 -19.59 -14.75
N ILE A 106 -0.74 -18.44 -14.20
CA ILE A 106 -0.06 -17.77 -13.07
C ILE A 106 -0.83 -17.81 -11.74
N ARG A 107 -2.11 -18.20 -11.71
CA ARG A 107 -3.00 -18.11 -10.54
C ARG A 107 -2.43 -18.69 -9.24
N ASN A 108 -1.71 -19.81 -9.32
CA ASN A 108 -1.18 -20.53 -8.15
C ASN A 108 0.29 -20.21 -7.85
N GLN A 109 0.82 -19.12 -8.42
CA GLN A 109 2.23 -18.74 -8.26
C GLN A 109 2.45 -17.61 -7.24
N PHE A 110 1.37 -17.03 -6.70
CA PHE A 110 1.41 -15.95 -5.72
C PHE A 110 0.15 -15.96 -4.84
N GLU A 111 0.25 -15.35 -3.66
CA GLU A 111 -0.86 -15.13 -2.73
C GLU A 111 -1.70 -13.91 -3.13
N VAL A 112 -3.00 -13.93 -2.83
CA VAL A 112 -3.93 -12.82 -3.11
C VAL A 112 -4.50 -12.31 -1.80
N GLU A 113 -4.33 -11.02 -1.54
CA GLU A 113 -4.86 -10.34 -0.36
C GLU A 113 -5.90 -9.28 -0.75
N VAL A 114 -6.85 -9.06 0.15
CA VAL A 114 -7.83 -7.96 0.09
C VAL A 114 -7.84 -7.26 1.45
N LEU A 115 -7.97 -5.93 1.44
CA LEU A 115 -8.27 -5.22 2.69
C LEU A 115 -9.66 -5.64 3.15
N SER A 116 -9.79 -6.07 4.40
CA SER A 116 -11.06 -6.58 4.94
C SER A 116 -11.75 -5.64 5.91
N TYR A 117 -10.99 -4.73 6.54
CA TYR A 117 -11.50 -3.84 7.57
C TYR A 117 -10.74 -2.51 7.62
N GLY A 118 -11.46 -1.41 7.82
CA GLY A 118 -10.90 -0.08 8.06
C GLY A 118 -11.31 0.95 7.02
N HIS A 119 -10.75 2.16 7.12
CA HIS A 119 -10.93 3.18 6.08
C HIS A 119 -10.06 2.84 4.88
N LEU A 120 -10.66 2.76 3.69
CA LEU A 120 -9.97 2.37 2.47
C LEU A 120 -9.10 3.54 1.97
N PRO A 121 -7.79 3.37 1.74
CA PRO A 121 -6.92 4.40 1.17
C PRO A 121 -7.20 4.60 -0.33
N LEU A 122 -8.07 5.56 -0.66
CA LEU A 122 -8.56 5.80 -2.02
C LEU A 122 -7.60 6.60 -2.89
N ALA A 123 -6.81 7.50 -2.30
CA ALA A 123 -5.86 8.32 -3.04
C ALA A 123 -4.69 8.79 -2.16
N TYR A 124 -3.58 9.14 -2.82
CA TYR A 124 -2.37 9.67 -2.21
C TYR A 124 -2.04 11.05 -2.77
N SER A 125 -1.77 12.01 -1.88
CA SER A 125 -1.38 13.37 -2.25
C SER A 125 0.13 13.58 -2.10
N ALA A 126 0.72 14.37 -2.99
CA ALA A 126 2.11 14.84 -2.87
C ALA A 126 2.32 15.65 -1.57
N ARG A 127 1.28 16.38 -1.14
CA ARG A 127 1.28 17.20 0.08
C ARG A 127 0.50 16.52 1.20
N CYS A 128 1.01 16.62 2.43
CA CYS A 128 0.35 16.10 3.62
C CYS A 128 -0.82 17.01 4.04
N PHE A 129 -2.05 16.49 4.00
CA PHE A 129 -3.26 17.20 4.41
C PHE A 129 -3.25 17.56 5.89
N THR A 130 -2.75 16.65 6.74
CA THR A 130 -2.68 16.89 8.19
C THR A 130 -1.70 18.02 8.51
N ALA A 131 -0.49 17.99 7.93
CA ALA A 131 0.50 19.06 8.11
C ALA A 131 -0.07 20.40 7.61
N ARG A 132 -0.67 20.41 6.42
CA ARG A 132 -1.28 21.62 5.86
C ARG A 132 -2.37 22.19 6.76
N SER A 133 -3.15 21.34 7.42
CA SER A 133 -4.22 21.78 8.30
C SER A 133 -3.74 22.37 9.62
N GLU A 134 -2.52 22.05 10.03
CA GLU A 134 -1.81 22.64 11.17
C GLU A 134 -0.89 23.80 10.72
N ASP A 135 -1.06 24.27 9.47
CA ASP A 135 -0.24 25.27 8.79
C ASP A 135 1.28 25.00 8.81
N ARG A 136 1.63 23.72 8.66
CA ARG A 136 3.02 23.23 8.62
C ARG A 136 3.42 22.77 7.21
N PRO A 137 4.67 23.01 6.79
CA PRO A 137 5.21 22.35 5.60
C PRO A 137 5.40 20.84 5.85
N LYS A 138 5.43 20.04 4.77
CA LYS A 138 5.58 18.57 4.86
C LYS A 138 6.90 18.18 5.56
N ASP A 139 7.97 18.88 5.23
CA ASP A 139 9.33 18.56 5.71
C ASP A 139 9.51 18.83 7.21
N GLU A 140 8.70 19.73 7.77
CA GLU A 140 8.66 20.06 9.21
C GLU A 140 7.32 19.68 9.84
N CYS A 141 6.74 18.56 9.38
CA CYS A 141 5.42 18.15 9.86
C CYS A 141 5.41 17.67 11.33
N GLU A 142 6.58 17.38 11.91
CA GLU A 142 6.76 16.92 13.29
C GLU A 142 5.85 15.74 13.68
N THR A 143 5.51 14.87 12.72
CA THR A 143 4.57 13.75 12.94
C THR A 143 3.22 14.17 13.54
N CYS A 144 2.73 15.37 13.19
CA CYS A 144 1.50 15.95 13.72
C CYS A 144 0.24 15.05 13.55
N CYS A 145 0.28 14.08 12.62
CA CYS A 145 -0.75 13.05 12.46
C CYS A 145 -0.99 12.20 13.71
N ILE A 146 -0.02 12.09 14.63
CA ILE A 146 -0.20 11.36 15.90
C ILE A 146 -1.33 11.98 16.75
N LYS A 147 -1.61 13.28 16.60
CA LYS A 147 -2.74 13.95 17.26
C LYS A 147 -4.11 13.50 16.74
N TYR A 148 -4.14 12.86 15.57
CA TYR A 148 -5.35 12.45 14.84
C TYR A 148 -5.29 10.96 14.53
N PRO A 149 -5.40 10.08 15.55
CA PRO A 149 -5.20 8.63 15.39
C PRO A 149 -6.18 7.98 14.41
N THR A 150 -7.36 8.57 14.23
CA THR A 150 -8.39 8.13 13.28
C THR A 150 -8.41 8.96 11.99
N GLY A 151 -7.43 9.84 11.78
CA GLY A 151 -7.46 10.86 10.73
C GLY A 151 -8.45 12.00 11.03
N ARG A 152 -8.59 12.92 10.06
CA ARG A 152 -9.49 14.08 10.14
C ARG A 152 -10.68 13.88 9.22
N SER A 153 -11.90 13.97 9.76
CA SER A 153 -13.12 13.87 8.95
C SER A 153 -13.24 15.04 7.99
N MET A 154 -13.63 14.74 6.75
CA MET A 154 -13.93 15.71 5.71
C MET A 154 -15.43 15.62 5.37
N LEU A 155 -16.12 16.76 5.48
CA LEU A 155 -17.55 16.87 5.25
C LEU A 155 -17.85 17.50 3.89
N SER A 156 -18.99 17.13 3.30
CA SER A 156 -19.55 17.82 2.14
C SER A 156 -20.14 19.19 2.54
N GLN A 157 -20.61 19.96 1.55
CA GLN A 157 -21.30 21.23 1.82
C GLN A 157 -22.64 21.01 2.54
N GLU A 158 -23.24 19.84 2.36
CA GLU A 158 -24.45 19.35 3.05
C GLU A 158 -24.13 18.70 4.40
N ASN A 159 -22.92 18.87 4.92
CA ASN A 159 -22.49 18.37 6.23
C ASN A 159 -22.48 16.83 6.35
N GLN A 160 -22.32 16.12 5.23
CA GLN A 160 -22.21 14.65 5.20
C GLN A 160 -20.74 14.22 5.20
N GLN A 161 -20.39 13.18 5.96
CA GLN A 161 -19.04 12.64 5.96
C GLN A 161 -18.75 11.90 4.65
N VAL A 162 -17.74 12.39 3.91
CA VAL A 162 -17.37 11.83 2.60
C VAL A 162 -16.03 11.10 2.68
N PHE A 163 -15.06 11.69 3.37
CA PHE A 163 -13.69 11.16 3.45
C PHE A 163 -13.10 11.31 4.85
N VAL A 164 -12.03 10.57 5.09
CA VAL A 164 -11.13 10.75 6.22
C VAL A 164 -9.72 11.04 5.67
N LEU A 165 -9.10 12.13 6.11
CA LEU A 165 -7.76 12.52 5.70
C LEU A 165 -6.74 12.09 6.76
N ASN A 166 -5.73 11.30 6.37
CA ASN A 166 -4.66 10.89 7.28
C ASN A 166 -3.29 11.03 6.61
N GLY A 167 -2.54 12.05 7.03
CA GLY A 167 -1.26 12.38 6.41
C GLY A 167 -1.45 12.74 4.94
N ILE A 168 -0.92 11.91 4.04
CA ILE A 168 -1.07 12.06 2.58
C ILE A 168 -2.27 11.31 2.00
N GLN A 169 -2.94 10.48 2.80
CA GLN A 169 -4.00 9.60 2.34
C GLN A 169 -5.36 10.30 2.40
N THR A 170 -6.10 10.23 1.30
CA THR A 170 -7.55 10.41 1.29
C THR A 170 -8.19 9.04 1.41
N MET A 171 -8.92 8.79 2.49
CA MET A 171 -9.53 7.50 2.78
C MET A 171 -11.05 7.57 2.72
N SER A 172 -11.72 6.42 2.59
CA SER A 172 -13.18 6.32 2.61
C SER A 172 -13.77 6.97 3.87
N GLY A 173 -14.90 7.66 3.73
CA GLY A 173 -15.60 8.27 4.87
C GLY A 173 -16.10 7.24 5.88
N TYR A 174 -16.55 6.08 5.40
CA TYR A 174 -17.06 4.98 6.21
C TYR A 174 -16.03 3.86 6.35
N VAL A 175 -16.14 3.12 7.45
CA VAL A 175 -15.34 1.91 7.69
C VAL A 175 -15.84 0.80 6.78
N TYR A 176 -14.95 0.28 5.96
CA TYR A 176 -15.18 -0.94 5.21
C TYR A 176 -15.08 -2.15 6.14
N ASN A 177 -15.98 -3.13 5.99
CA ASN A 177 -16.00 -4.34 6.79
C ASN A 177 -16.57 -5.52 5.98
N LEU A 178 -15.72 -6.50 5.66
CA LEU A 178 -16.12 -7.72 4.96
C LEU A 178 -16.64 -8.84 5.89
N GLY A 179 -16.53 -8.66 7.21
CA GLY A 179 -17.00 -9.63 8.20
C GLY A 179 -18.44 -9.43 8.65
N GLN A 180 -19.18 -8.50 8.04
CA GLN A 180 -20.60 -8.24 8.30
C GLN A 180 -21.50 -8.94 7.31
#